data_AF-A0A7W1Z606-F1
#
_entry.id   AF-A0A7W1Z606-F1
#
_cell.length_a   1.000
_cell.length_b   1.000
_cell.length_c   1.000
_cell.angle_alpha   90.00
_cell.angle_beta   90.00
_cell.angle_gamma   90.00
#
_symmetry.space_group_name_H-M   'P 1'
#
loop_
_entity.id
_entity.type
_entity.pdbx_description
1 polymer ?
#
loop_
_entity_poly.entity_id
_entity_poly.type
_entity_poly.pdbx_seq_one_letter_code
_entity_poly.pdbx_strand_id
1 'polypeptide(L)'
;MKLAIGDAAAAWSAERWVDVGALRVRFREAGSGPCVVLVHGLGISADYWFRNGPALAAAGYRVLAPDLPGFGRTRGPDGGLSVTEQAVALNRWADAMGLEPSIYVGHSLSCQAVLELAAMVPERVRGLVLAGPSGAPGRHRLLGQAWGLFLDAWREPWRLFPVVLQAYLRAG
;
A
#
# COMPACT_ATOMS: atom_id res chain seq x y z
N MET A 1 15.44 17.15 8.31
CA MET A 1 14.73 18.45 8.14
C MET A 1 13.30 18.13 7.75
N LYS A 2 12.27 18.75 8.36
CA LYS A 2 10.87 18.48 8.00
C LYS A 2 10.60 19.05 6.61
N LEU A 3 10.08 18.22 5.71
CA LEU A 3 9.74 18.64 4.35
C LEU A 3 8.44 19.46 4.38
N ALA A 4 8.34 20.54 3.61
CA ALA A 4 7.08 21.26 3.48
C ALA A 4 6.03 20.37 2.79
N ILE A 5 4.74 20.51 3.14
CA ILE A 5 3.70 19.59 2.63
C ILE A 5 3.53 19.67 1.10
N GLY A 6 3.78 20.85 0.51
CA GLY A 6 3.78 21.04 -0.94
C GLY A 6 4.92 20.28 -1.63
N ASP A 7 6.14 20.39 -1.10
CA ASP A 7 7.31 19.64 -1.60
C ASP A 7 7.11 18.13 -1.43
N ALA A 8 6.45 17.72 -0.34
CA ALA A 8 6.19 16.32 -0.05
C ALA A 8 5.18 15.74 -1.05
N ALA A 9 4.16 16.52 -1.43
CA ALA A 9 3.20 16.14 -2.45
C ALA A 9 3.84 16.07 -3.84
N ALA A 10 4.74 16.99 -4.18
CA ALA A 10 5.49 16.94 -5.44
C ALA A 10 6.40 15.69 -5.50
N ALA A 11 7.17 15.43 -4.44
CA ALA A 11 8.02 14.24 -4.33
C ALA A 11 7.20 12.94 -4.42
N TRP A 12 6.06 12.89 -3.73
CA TRP A 12 5.13 11.76 -3.80
C TRP A 12 4.65 11.53 -5.23
N SER A 13 4.33 12.60 -5.96
CA SER A 13 3.79 12.50 -7.32
C SER A 13 4.82 12.04 -8.36
N ALA A 14 6.11 11.98 -8.02
CA ALA A 14 7.16 11.47 -8.90
C ALA A 14 7.01 9.95 -9.14
N GLU A 15 7.14 9.54 -10.40
CA GLU A 15 7.12 8.12 -10.76
C GLU A 15 8.48 7.48 -10.47
N ARG A 16 8.47 6.34 -9.77
CA ARG A 16 9.68 5.60 -9.40
C ARG A 16 9.47 4.11 -9.61
N TRP A 17 10.56 3.43 -9.93
CA TRP A 17 10.58 1.99 -10.21
C TRP A 17 11.82 1.36 -9.61
N VAL A 18 11.71 0.10 -9.21
CA VAL A 18 12.82 -0.74 -8.76
C VAL A 18 12.66 -2.14 -9.34
N ASP A 19 13.78 -2.76 -9.71
CA ASP A 19 13.78 -4.14 -10.18
C ASP A 19 13.86 -5.10 -8.98
N VAL A 20 12.95 -6.07 -8.94
CA VAL A 20 12.82 -7.10 -7.91
C VAL A 20 12.86 -8.46 -8.61
N GLY A 21 14.07 -8.95 -8.85
CA GLY A 21 14.29 -10.10 -9.72
C GLY A 21 13.84 -9.80 -11.15
N ALA A 22 12.92 -10.60 -11.70
CA ALA A 22 12.37 -10.37 -13.05
C ALA A 22 11.22 -9.34 -13.09
N LEU A 23 10.76 -8.87 -11.93
CA LEU A 23 9.63 -7.94 -11.84
C LEU A 23 10.12 -6.50 -11.71
N ARG A 24 9.52 -5.59 -12.47
CA ARG A 24 9.74 -4.15 -12.30
C ARG A 24 8.59 -3.55 -11.49
N VAL A 25 8.87 -3.13 -10.26
CA VAL A 25 7.88 -2.67 -9.29
C VAL A 25 7.84 -1.16 -9.26
N ARG A 26 6.68 -0.59 -9.52
CA ARG A 26 6.44 0.85 -9.35
C ARG A 26 6.22 1.16 -7.88
N PHE A 27 6.69 2.32 -7.43
CA PHE A 27 6.43 2.79 -6.08
C PHE A 27 6.34 4.32 -6.01
N ARG A 28 5.86 4.79 -4.86
CA ARG A 28 5.83 6.19 -4.43
C ARG A 28 6.81 6.37 -3.27
N GLU A 29 7.45 7.53 -3.20
CA GLU A 29 8.38 7.85 -2.12
C GLU A 29 8.36 9.35 -1.81
N ALA A 30 8.36 9.70 -0.53
CA ALA A 30 8.58 11.07 -0.07
C ALA A 30 9.22 11.11 1.32
N GLY A 31 9.93 12.21 1.60
CA GLY A 31 10.51 12.46 2.92
C GLY A 31 11.78 11.68 3.19
N SER A 32 12.23 11.79 4.44
CA SER A 32 13.49 11.22 4.94
C SER A 32 13.34 10.99 6.42
N GLY A 33 13.95 9.93 6.97
CA GLY A 33 13.85 9.60 8.39
C GLY A 33 13.46 8.13 8.60
N PRO A 34 12.84 7.80 9.76
CA PRO A 34 12.33 6.45 10.01
C PRO A 34 11.37 6.01 8.90
N CYS A 35 11.54 4.77 8.45
CA CYS A 35 10.86 4.25 7.27
C CYS A 35 9.44 3.75 7.61
N VAL A 36 8.47 4.18 6.81
CA VAL A 36 7.07 3.73 6.83
C VAL A 36 6.70 3.25 5.43
N VAL A 37 6.28 1.99 5.33
CA VAL A 37 5.79 1.36 4.09
C VAL A 37 4.27 1.31 4.13
N LEU A 38 3.62 2.01 3.20
CA LEU A 38 2.17 2.01 3.03
C LEU A 38 1.77 0.98 1.97
N VAL A 39 0.97 0.00 2.35
CA VAL A 39 0.56 -1.12 1.48
C VAL A 39 -0.92 -0.95 1.15
N HIS A 40 -1.19 -0.72 -0.14
CA HIS A 40 -2.54 -0.46 -0.65
C HIS A 40 -3.42 -1.72 -0.59
N GLY A 41 -4.74 -1.56 -0.53
CA GLY A 41 -5.72 -2.66 -0.55
C GLY A 41 -6.03 -3.20 -1.96
N LEU A 42 -7.02 -4.10 -2.04
CA LEU A 42 -7.44 -4.71 -3.29
C LEU A 42 -8.00 -3.68 -4.29
N GLY A 43 -7.59 -3.79 -5.56
CA GLY A 43 -8.13 -3.00 -6.66
C GLY A 43 -7.66 -1.54 -6.71
N ILE A 44 -6.74 -1.16 -5.80
CA ILE A 44 -6.15 0.18 -5.76
C ILE A 44 -4.64 0.13 -6.01
N SER A 45 -3.93 1.23 -5.75
CA SER A 45 -2.48 1.35 -5.98
C SER A 45 -1.84 2.29 -4.96
N ALA A 46 -0.53 2.47 -5.02
CA ALA A 46 0.21 3.44 -4.21
C ALA A 46 -0.33 4.88 -4.32
N ASP A 47 -1.03 5.22 -5.42
CA ASP A 47 -1.63 6.53 -5.63
C ASP A 47 -2.76 6.85 -4.64
N TYR A 48 -3.40 5.83 -4.07
CA TYR A 48 -4.43 6.00 -3.05
C TYR A 48 -3.94 6.80 -1.82
N TRP A 49 -2.64 6.70 -1.53
CA TRP A 49 -2.01 7.35 -0.40
C TRP A 49 -1.61 8.81 -0.64
N PHE A 50 -2.15 9.48 -1.67
CA PHE A 50 -1.79 10.87 -2.02
C PHE A 50 -2.00 11.89 -0.89
N ARG A 51 -2.81 11.58 0.12
CA ARG A 51 -2.95 12.42 1.33
C ARG A 51 -2.01 11.98 2.45
N ASN A 52 -1.94 10.68 2.72
CA ASN A 52 -1.19 10.12 3.84
C ASN A 52 0.31 10.19 3.61
N GLY A 53 0.78 9.87 2.41
CA GLY A 53 2.20 9.87 2.04
C GLY A 53 2.87 11.22 2.31
N PRO A 54 2.38 12.32 1.69
CA PRO A 54 2.91 13.65 1.92
C PRO A 54 2.79 14.13 3.38
N ALA A 55 1.68 13.82 4.06
CA ALA A 55 1.48 14.22 5.45
C ALA A 55 2.48 13.55 6.40
N LEU A 56 2.72 12.24 6.24
CA LEU A 56 3.72 11.51 7.01
C LEU A 56 5.15 11.98 6.67
N ALA A 57 5.43 12.25 5.40
CA ALA A 57 6.72 12.80 4.99
C ALA A 57 6.99 14.18 5.62
N ALA A 58 5.99 15.07 5.63
CA ALA A 58 6.07 16.37 6.30
C ALA A 58 6.23 16.25 7.83
N ALA A 59 5.70 15.17 8.43
CA ALA A 59 5.92 14.86 9.83
C ALA A 59 7.35 14.35 10.14
N GLY A 60 8.16 14.05 9.13
CA GLY A 60 9.58 13.67 9.28
C GLY A 60 9.88 12.19 9.08
N TYR A 61 8.99 11.44 8.43
CA TYR A 61 9.21 10.04 8.06
C TYR A 61 9.74 9.92 6.62
N ARG A 62 10.47 8.84 6.34
CA ARG A 62 10.65 8.35 4.96
C ARG A 62 9.48 7.45 4.64
N VAL A 63 8.66 7.84 3.67
CA VAL A 63 7.41 7.13 3.36
C VAL A 63 7.53 6.52 1.99
N LEU A 64 7.27 5.21 1.89
CA LEU A 64 7.26 4.49 0.63
C LEU A 64 5.91 3.77 0.45
N ALA A 65 5.47 3.62 -0.79
CA ALA A 65 4.31 2.78 -1.11
C ALA A 65 4.54 2.05 -2.44
N PRO A 66 4.75 0.72 -2.43
CA PRO A 66 4.81 -0.06 -3.65
C PRO A 66 3.42 -0.29 -4.24
N ASP A 67 3.35 -0.40 -5.57
CA ASP A 67 2.27 -1.10 -6.25
C ASP A 67 2.59 -2.60 -6.19
N LEU A 68 1.76 -3.36 -5.47
CA LEU A 68 1.90 -4.82 -5.39
C LEU A 68 1.75 -5.46 -6.79
N PRO A 69 2.32 -6.66 -7.02
CA PRO A 69 2.21 -7.33 -8.33
C PRO A 69 0.74 -7.53 -8.74
N GLY A 70 0.37 -7.08 -9.93
CA GLY A 70 -1.01 -7.11 -10.45
C GLY A 70 -1.85 -5.87 -10.11
N PHE A 71 -1.22 -4.84 -9.54
CA PHE A 71 -1.91 -3.61 -9.16
C PHE A 71 -1.21 -2.37 -9.70
N GLY A 72 -2.01 -1.31 -9.89
CA GLY A 72 -1.54 0.00 -10.33
C GLY A 72 -0.78 -0.06 -11.64
N ARG A 73 0.53 0.13 -11.61
CA ARG A 73 1.42 0.03 -12.79
C ARG A 73 2.38 -1.16 -12.75
N THR A 74 2.39 -1.93 -11.67
CA THR A 74 3.23 -3.13 -11.54
C THR A 74 2.50 -4.33 -12.14
N ARG A 75 3.08 -4.94 -13.17
CA ARG A 75 2.54 -6.19 -13.76
C ARG A 75 2.56 -7.32 -12.74
N GLY A 76 1.61 -8.25 -12.82
CA GLY A 76 1.54 -9.42 -11.96
C GLY A 76 1.32 -10.70 -12.76
N PRO A 77 1.34 -11.87 -12.11
CA PRO A 77 0.92 -13.10 -12.72
C PRO A 77 -0.60 -13.12 -12.95
N ASP A 78 -1.03 -13.84 -13.98
CA ASP A 78 -2.45 -14.08 -14.25
C ASP A 78 -3.10 -14.79 -13.04
N GLY A 79 -4.26 -14.29 -12.60
CA GLY A 79 -4.98 -14.82 -11.43
C GLY A 79 -4.60 -14.19 -10.08
N GLY A 80 -3.60 -13.30 -10.06
CA GLY A 80 -3.20 -12.57 -8.87
C GLY A 80 -2.40 -13.40 -7.86
N LEU A 81 -2.09 -12.80 -6.72
CA LEU A 81 -1.29 -13.41 -5.66
C LEU A 81 -2.14 -13.72 -4.43
N SER A 82 -1.92 -14.88 -3.82
CA SER A 82 -2.40 -15.20 -2.47
C SER A 82 -1.82 -14.24 -1.43
N VAL A 83 -2.40 -14.22 -0.22
CA VAL A 83 -1.91 -13.37 0.89
C VAL A 83 -0.44 -13.64 1.20
N THR A 84 -0.05 -14.91 1.29
CA THR A 84 1.33 -15.32 1.55
C THR A 84 2.26 -14.91 0.41
N GLU A 85 1.84 -15.06 -0.85
CA GLU A 85 2.65 -14.60 -2.00
C GLU A 85 2.79 -13.07 -2.04
N GLN A 86 1.75 -12.31 -1.66
CA GLN A 86 1.83 -10.85 -1.51
C GLN A 86 2.83 -10.46 -0.42
N ALA A 87 2.83 -11.17 0.72
CA ALA A 87 3.77 -10.93 1.80
C ALA A 87 5.22 -11.25 1.38
N VAL A 88 5.45 -12.34 0.65
CA VAL A 88 6.76 -12.68 0.07
C VAL A 88 7.21 -11.64 -0.95
N ALA A 89 6.31 -11.19 -1.84
CA ALA A 89 6.62 -10.15 -2.82
C ALA A 89 6.98 -8.83 -2.14
N LEU A 90 6.25 -8.46 -1.08
CA LEU A 90 6.53 -7.27 -0.27
C LEU A 90 7.89 -7.35 0.41
N ASN A 91 8.26 -8.51 0.97
CA ASN A 91 9.57 -8.72 1.57
C ASN A 91 10.70 -8.57 0.54
N ARG A 92 10.55 -9.21 -0.63
CA ARG A 92 11.55 -9.11 -1.71
C ARG A 92 11.70 -7.69 -2.22
N TRP A 93 10.60 -6.95 -2.31
CA TRP A 93 10.66 -5.52 -2.66
C TRP A 93 11.39 -4.71 -1.58
N ALA A 94 11.14 -4.98 -0.30
CA ALA A 94 11.86 -4.33 0.80
C ALA A 94 13.37 -4.63 0.75
N ASP A 95 13.76 -5.87 0.44
CA ASP A 95 15.16 -6.26 0.24
C ASP A 95 15.80 -5.50 -0.94
N ALA A 96 15.10 -5.42 -2.08
CA ALA A 96 15.58 -4.70 -3.26
C ALA A 96 15.74 -3.18 -3.01
N MET A 97 14.91 -2.63 -2.13
CA MET A 97 14.99 -1.23 -1.68
C MET A 97 16.04 -1.00 -0.59
N GLY A 98 16.71 -2.06 -0.11
CA GLY A 98 17.70 -2.00 0.97
C GLY A 98 17.08 -1.49 2.28
N LEU A 99 15.86 -1.90 2.60
CA LEU A 99 15.16 -1.41 3.79
C LEU A 99 15.64 -2.10 5.06
N GLU A 100 16.08 -1.29 6.00
CA GLU A 100 16.19 -1.66 7.42
C GLU A 100 14.81 -1.96 8.03
N PRO A 101 14.75 -2.57 9.23
CA PRO A 101 13.48 -2.82 9.92
C PRO A 101 12.58 -1.58 9.98
N SER A 102 11.37 -1.70 9.43
CA SER A 102 10.49 -0.57 9.08
C SER A 102 9.09 -0.73 9.66
N ILE A 103 8.30 0.35 9.67
CA ILE A 103 6.89 0.30 10.04
C ILE A 103 6.07 -0.05 8.79
N TYR A 104 5.18 -1.03 8.89
CA TYR A 104 4.29 -1.43 7.79
C TYR A 104 2.85 -1.04 8.12
N VAL A 105 2.19 -0.37 7.17
CA VAL A 105 0.79 0.04 7.25
C VAL A 105 0.00 -0.72 6.20
N GLY A 106 -0.81 -1.69 6.61
CA GLY A 106 -1.72 -2.41 5.71
C GLY A 106 -3.07 -1.71 5.63
N HIS A 107 -3.66 -1.64 4.43
CA HIS A 107 -5.03 -1.19 4.23
C HIS A 107 -5.91 -2.32 3.68
N SER A 108 -7.09 -2.51 4.28
CA SER A 108 -8.07 -3.50 3.81
C SER A 108 -7.48 -4.91 3.66
N LEU A 109 -7.48 -5.48 2.44
CA LEU A 109 -6.93 -6.81 2.16
C LEU A 109 -5.47 -6.97 2.60
N SER A 110 -4.65 -5.94 2.37
CA SER A 110 -3.21 -6.04 2.64
C SER A 110 -2.88 -5.94 4.13
N CYS A 111 -3.85 -5.70 5.02
CA CYS A 111 -3.69 -5.99 6.45
C CYS A 111 -3.28 -7.44 6.68
N GLN A 112 -3.83 -8.39 5.91
CA GLN A 112 -3.47 -9.81 6.02
C GLN A 112 -2.03 -10.04 5.53
N ALA A 113 -1.62 -9.41 4.43
CA ALA A 113 -0.27 -9.56 3.88
C ALA A 113 0.82 -8.97 4.80
N VAL A 114 0.57 -7.81 5.43
CA VAL A 114 1.55 -7.23 6.37
C VAL A 114 1.63 -7.99 7.69
N LEU A 115 0.51 -8.60 8.13
CA LEU A 115 0.51 -9.53 9.27
C LEU A 115 1.32 -10.78 8.96
N GLU A 116 1.08 -11.38 7.80
CA GLU A 116 1.81 -12.56 7.33
C GLU A 116 3.32 -12.26 7.20
N LEU A 117 3.70 -11.09 6.67
CA LEU A 117 5.10 -10.64 6.65
C LEU A 117 5.70 -10.58 8.05
N ALA A 118 4.99 -9.98 9.01
CA ALA A 118 5.45 -9.88 10.39
C ALA A 118 5.58 -11.26 11.07
N ALA A 119 4.76 -12.23 10.69
CA ALA A 119 4.84 -13.60 11.19
C ALA A 119 6.02 -14.37 10.57
N MET A 120 6.25 -14.21 9.26
CA MET A 120 7.33 -14.90 8.54
C MET A 120 8.72 -14.33 8.82
N VAL A 121 8.82 -13.00 8.95
CA VAL A 121 10.09 -12.26 9.04
C VAL A 121 9.97 -11.15 10.11
N PRO A 122 9.80 -11.50 11.40
CA PRO A 122 9.51 -10.53 12.46
C PRO A 122 10.57 -9.44 12.60
N GLU A 123 11.84 -9.75 12.31
CA GLU A 123 12.95 -8.80 12.32
C GLU A 123 12.82 -7.69 11.26
N ARG A 124 12.03 -7.91 10.20
CA ARG A 124 11.73 -6.90 9.16
C ARG A 124 10.81 -5.80 9.69
N VAL A 125 10.01 -6.09 10.71
CA VAL A 125 8.86 -5.26 11.11
C VAL A 125 9.15 -4.60 12.45
N ARG A 126 9.47 -3.30 12.41
CA ARG A 126 9.63 -2.47 13.62
C ARG A 126 8.28 -2.08 14.24
N GLY A 127 7.22 -2.05 13.44
CA GLY A 127 5.87 -1.74 13.88
C GLY A 127 4.85 -2.05 12.81
N LEU A 128 3.61 -2.32 13.24
CA LEU A 128 2.53 -2.74 12.36
C LEU A 128 1.28 -1.90 12.63
N VAL A 129 0.67 -1.38 11.56
CA VAL A 129 -0.60 -0.65 11.61
C VAL A 129 -1.58 -1.28 10.65
N LEU A 130 -2.78 -1.61 11.14
CA LEU A 130 -3.84 -2.24 10.35
C LEU A 130 -5.00 -1.25 10.18
N ALA A 131 -5.17 -0.72 8.98
CA ALA A 131 -6.23 0.21 8.64
C ALA A 131 -7.39 -0.53 7.95
N GLY A 132 -8.48 -0.74 8.69
CA GLY A 132 -9.69 -1.41 8.19
C GLY A 132 -9.45 -2.87 7.77
N PRO A 133 -8.94 -3.76 8.65
CA PRO A 133 -8.58 -5.12 8.29
C PRO A 133 -9.75 -5.94 7.75
N SER A 134 -9.53 -6.67 6.66
CA SER A 134 -10.46 -7.66 6.13
C SER A 134 -10.35 -8.99 6.88
N GLY A 135 -11.45 -9.74 6.98
CA GLY A 135 -11.45 -11.08 7.58
C GLY A 135 -11.75 -11.13 9.09
N ALA A 136 -12.29 -10.06 9.67
CA ALA A 136 -12.78 -10.09 11.05
C ALA A 136 -13.89 -11.16 11.23
N PRO A 137 -13.84 -12.00 12.30
CA PRO A 137 -14.89 -12.98 12.58
C PRO A 137 -16.27 -12.32 12.70
N GLY A 138 -17.29 -12.89 12.05
CA GLY A 138 -18.69 -12.48 12.23
C GLY A 138 -19.31 -11.59 11.14
N ARG A 139 -18.56 -11.19 10.10
CA ARG A 139 -19.06 -10.36 8.97
C ARG A 139 -19.02 -11.11 7.62
N HIS A 140 -19.58 -12.32 7.58
CA HIS A 140 -19.40 -13.26 6.45
C HIS A 140 -20.43 -13.18 5.32
N ARG A 141 -21.40 -12.25 5.36
CA ARG A 141 -22.38 -12.14 4.27
C ARG A 141 -21.84 -11.22 3.18
N LEU A 142 -21.55 -11.79 2.01
CA LEU A 142 -21.10 -11.06 0.81
C LEU A 142 -21.98 -9.83 0.52
N LEU A 143 -23.31 -9.98 0.62
CA LEU A 143 -24.26 -8.88 0.44
C LEU A 143 -24.09 -7.76 1.48
N GLY A 144 -23.78 -8.10 2.74
CA GLY A 144 -23.51 -7.12 3.79
C GLY A 144 -22.20 -6.38 3.57
N GLN A 145 -21.18 -7.05 3.02
CA GLN A 145 -19.92 -6.42 2.64
C GLN A 145 -20.08 -5.50 1.44
N ALA A 146 -20.82 -5.94 0.41
CA ALA A 146 -21.15 -5.12 -0.75
C ALA A 146 -21.97 -3.87 -0.38
N TRP A 147 -22.94 -4.03 0.54
CA TRP A 147 -23.72 -2.91 1.04
C TRP A 147 -22.88 -1.94 1.90
N GLY A 148 -21.98 -2.47 2.73
CA GLY A 148 -21.01 -1.65 3.46
C GLY A 148 -20.13 -0.83 2.51
N LEU A 149 -19.57 -1.47 1.49
CA LEU A 149 -18.77 -0.80 0.45
C LEU A 149 -19.56 0.29 -0.26
N PHE A 150 -20.84 0.06 -0.56
CA PHE A 150 -21.70 1.09 -1.16
C PHE A 150 -21.88 2.31 -0.23
N LEU A 151 -22.16 2.09 1.06
CA LEU A 151 -22.31 3.18 2.02
C LEU A 151 -20.99 3.94 2.27
N ASP A 152 -19.87 3.23 2.25
CA ASP A 152 -18.54 3.84 2.38
C ASP A 152 -18.20 4.68 1.15
N ALA A 153 -18.44 4.16 -0.05
CA ALA A 153 -18.28 4.91 -1.30
C ALA A 153 -19.13 6.20 -1.33
N TRP A 154 -20.32 6.18 -0.73
CA TRP A 154 -21.18 7.36 -0.61
C TRP A 154 -20.62 8.43 0.34
N ARG A 155 -19.85 8.02 1.36
CA ARG A 155 -19.24 8.92 2.35
C ARG A 155 -17.85 9.41 1.96
N GLU A 156 -17.23 8.76 0.98
CA GLU A 156 -15.93 9.15 0.48
C GLU A 156 -15.98 10.51 -0.26
N PRO A 157 -15.02 11.42 0.01
CA PRO A 157 -14.98 12.69 -0.69
C PRO A 157 -14.80 12.46 -2.19
N TRP A 158 -15.58 13.19 -3.00
CA TRP A 158 -15.67 13.03 -4.46
C TRP A 158 -14.33 13.13 -5.19
N ARG A 159 -13.33 13.74 -4.55
CA ARG A 159 -11.94 13.84 -5.05
C ARG A 159 -11.20 12.49 -5.06
N LEU A 160 -11.65 11.49 -4.31
CA LEU A 160 -11.09 10.12 -4.34
C LEU A 160 -11.56 9.34 -5.57
N PHE A 161 -12.76 9.62 -6.04
CA PHE A 161 -13.42 8.86 -7.11
C PHE A 161 -12.55 8.67 -8.38
N PRO A 162 -11.91 9.69 -8.98
CA PRO A 162 -11.09 9.48 -10.17
C PRO A 162 -9.84 8.62 -9.90
N VAL A 163 -9.25 8.72 -8.71
CA VAL A 163 -8.08 7.92 -8.32
C VAL A 163 -8.46 6.45 -8.16
N VAL A 164 -9.56 6.19 -7.46
CA VAL A 164 -10.08 4.84 -7.21
C VAL A 164 -10.53 4.20 -8.51
N LEU A 165 -11.29 4.90 -9.35
CA LEU A 165 -11.76 4.39 -10.65
C LEU A 165 -10.58 4.03 -11.57
N GLN A 166 -9.59 4.91 -11.68
CA GLN A 166 -8.41 4.65 -12.50
C GLN A 166 -7.61 3.44 -12.00
N ALA A 167 -7.54 3.25 -10.68
CA ALA A 167 -6.84 2.12 -10.08
C ALA A 167 -7.60 0.80 -10.33
N TYR A 168 -8.93 0.78 -10.22
CA TYR A 168 -9.75 -0.40 -10.54
C TYR A 168 -9.63 -0.81 -12.00
N LEU A 169 -9.61 0.14 -12.94
CA LEU A 169 -9.45 -0.15 -14.38
C LEU A 169 -8.09 -0.77 -14.72
N ARG A 170 -7.12 -0.66 -13.82
CA ARG A 170 -5.76 -1.20 -13.99
C ARG A 170 -5.50 -2.42 -13.10
N ALA A 171 -6.48 -2.80 -12.29
CA ALA A 171 -6.42 -4.00 -11.47
C ALA A 171 -6.94 -5.19 -12.30
N GLY A 172 -6.12 -6.23 -12.42
CA GLY A 172 -6.35 -7.40 -13.26
C GLY A 172 -5.03 -8.04 -13.65
#